data_AF-A0A942VMC6-F1
#
_entry.id   AF-A0A942VMC6-F1
#
_cell.length_a   1.000
_cell.length_b   1.000
_cell.length_c   1.000
_cell.angle_alpha   90.00
_cell.angle_beta   90.00
_cell.angle_gamma   90.00
#
_symmetry.space_group_name_H-M   'P 1'
#
loop_
_entity.id
_entity.type
_entity.pdbx_description
1 polymer ?
#
loop_
_entity_poly.entity_id
_entity_poly.type
_entity_poly.pdbx_seq_one_letter_code
_entity_poly.pdbx_strand_id
1 'polypeptide(L)'
;MTINLQISDTVYRRLLAGHGRIQGTIGLVSPTEGNFNEHVRQAPAPGTKYIKLRHGRASVGGERVRLTLSIGLDEAGVVPSDAITDESRQASDFVDSALDTFNDTFGW
;
A
#
# COMPACT_ATOMS: atom_id res chain seq x y z
N MET A 1 17.66 -7.64 -26.81
CA MET A 1 16.91 -6.47 -27.31
C MET A 1 17.30 -5.28 -26.44
N THR A 2 17.64 -4.15 -27.05
CA THR A 2 18.12 -2.94 -26.36
C THR A 2 17.20 -1.78 -26.74
N ILE A 3 16.81 -0.98 -25.76
CA ILE A 3 15.98 0.21 -25.97
C ILE A 3 16.63 1.41 -25.27
N ASN A 4 16.51 2.60 -25.85
CA ASN A 4 16.91 3.86 -25.23
C ASN A 4 15.77 4.36 -24.35
N LEU A 5 16.10 4.74 -23.12
CA LEU A 5 15.12 5.07 -22.10
C LEU A 5 15.37 6.47 -21.56
N GLN A 6 14.38 7.33 -21.66
CA GLN A 6 14.37 8.62 -20.97
C GLN A 6 13.75 8.42 -19.58
N ILE A 7 14.45 8.91 -18.55
CA ILE A 7 14.01 8.91 -17.15
C ILE A 7 14.04 10.36 -16.63
N SER A 8 13.22 10.67 -15.62
CA SER A 8 13.26 11.97 -14.97
C SER A 8 14.50 12.10 -14.07
N ASP A 9 14.98 13.33 -13.87
CA ASP A 9 16.13 13.63 -13.01
C ASP A 9 15.94 13.17 -11.57
N THR A 10 14.69 13.14 -11.09
CA THR A 10 14.34 12.59 -9.77
C THR A 10 14.59 11.08 -9.70
N VAL A 11 14.14 10.33 -10.71
CA VAL A 11 14.39 8.88 -10.82
C VAL A 11 15.88 8.60 -10.95
N TYR A 12 16.58 9.35 -11.81
CA TYR A 12 18.03 9.23 -11.98
C TYR A 12 18.80 9.44 -10.66
N ARG A 13 18.48 10.51 -9.92
CA ARG A 13 19.10 10.78 -8.62
C ARG A 13 18.86 9.65 -7.61
N ARG A 14 17.67 9.06 -7.58
CA ARG A 14 17.35 7.94 -6.67
C ARG A 14 18.12 6.66 -7.02
N LEU A 15 18.32 6.39 -8.32
CA LEU A 15 19.16 5.28 -8.76
C LEU A 15 20.61 5.47 -8.32
N LEU A 16 21.15 6.68 -8.47
CA LEU A 16 22.52 7.00 -8.03
C LEU A 16 22.70 6.95 -6.52
N ALA A 17 21.68 7.31 -5.74
CA ALA A 17 21.70 7.28 -4.28
C ALA A 17 21.68 5.86 -3.67
N GLY A 18 21.71 4.81 -4.50
CA GLY A 18 21.70 3.41 -4.03
C GLY A 18 20.34 2.94 -3.52
N HIS A 19 19.26 3.69 -3.81
CA HIS A 19 17.91 3.37 -3.36
C HIS A 19 17.22 2.35 -4.29
N GLY A 20 17.78 1.14 -4.36
CA GLY A 20 17.10 -0.07 -4.83
C GLY A 20 16.45 0.00 -6.22
N ARG A 21 15.46 -0.87 -6.43
CA ARG A 21 14.74 -1.02 -7.70
C ARG A 21 13.57 -0.04 -7.77
N ILE A 22 13.50 0.74 -8.85
CA ILE A 22 12.36 1.61 -9.15
C ILE A 22 11.39 0.86 -10.07
N GLN A 23 10.11 0.84 -9.71
CA GLN A 23 9.05 0.24 -10.51
C GLN A 23 8.28 1.32 -11.25
N GLY A 24 7.89 1.05 -12.49
CA GLY A 24 7.17 2.00 -13.32
C GLY A 24 6.63 1.36 -14.59
N THR A 25 6.11 2.21 -15.46
CA THR A 25 5.66 1.86 -16.82
C THR A 25 6.56 2.54 -17.85
N ILE A 26 6.75 1.87 -18.99
CA ILE A 26 7.47 2.42 -20.15
C ILE A 26 6.44 2.78 -21.21
N GLY A 27 6.32 4.07 -21.52
CA GLY A 27 5.60 4.54 -22.69
C GLY A 27 6.54 4.55 -23.89
N LEU A 28 6.40 3.60 -24.81
CA LEU A 28 7.20 3.56 -26.03
C LEU A 28 6.81 4.71 -26.95
N VAL A 29 7.79 5.49 -27.40
CA VAL A 29 7.64 6.48 -28.48
C VAL A 29 8.05 5.90 -29.83
N SER A 30 8.90 4.86 -29.81
CA SER A 30 9.25 4.04 -30.97
C SER A 30 9.55 2.61 -30.51
N PRO A 31 9.77 1.64 -31.42
CA PRO A 31 10.11 0.26 -31.04
C PRO A 31 11.40 0.13 -30.23
N THR A 32 12.28 1.13 -30.29
CA THR A 32 13.58 1.14 -29.62
C THR A 32 13.76 2.30 -28.65
N GLU A 33 12.74 3.13 -28.43
CA GLU A 33 12.82 4.31 -27.57
C GLU A 33 11.55 4.49 -26.74
N GLY A 34 11.71 4.89 -25.48
CA GLY A 34 10.56 5.09 -24.58
C GLY A 34 10.87 5.95 -23.36
N ASN A 35 9.79 6.38 -22.72
CA ASN A 35 9.79 7.20 -21.50
C ASN A 35 9.38 6.35 -20.31
N PHE A 36 10.19 6.37 -19.24
CA PHE A 36 9.85 5.68 -18.00
C PHE A 36 9.09 6.60 -17.05
N ASN A 37 7.95 6.12 -16.58
CA ASN A 37 7.13 6.78 -15.59
C ASN A 37 7.15 5.97 -14.30
N GLU A 38 7.71 6.55 -13.24
CA GLU A 38 7.77 5.89 -11.93
C GLU A 38 6.36 5.70 -11.35
N HIS A 39 6.10 4.49 -10.86
CA HIS A 39 4.97 4.26 -9.98
C HIS A 39 5.34 4.76 -8.59
N VAL A 40 4.72 5.85 -8.15
CA VAL A 40 4.83 6.30 -6.76
C VAL A 40 4.14 5.26 -5.88
N ARG A 41 4.90 4.27 -5.42
CA ARG A 41 4.46 3.44 -4.30
C ARG A 41 4.57 4.31 -3.06
N GLN A 42 3.44 4.79 -2.57
CA GLN A 42 3.37 5.30 -1.20
C GLN A 42 3.76 4.13 -0.28
N ALA A 43 5.02 4.12 0.16
CA ALA A 43 5.39 3.34 1.32
C ALA A 43 4.48 3.81 2.47
N PRO A 44 3.99 2.90 3.33
CA PRO A 44 3.26 3.31 4.52
C PRO A 44 4.12 4.34 5.27
N ALA A 45 3.51 5.47 5.67
CA ALA A 45 4.23 6.47 6.43
C ALA A 45 4.87 5.82 7.67
N PRO A 46 6.08 6.23 8.09
CA PRO A 46 6.72 5.70 9.29
C PRO A 46 5.74 5.72 10.48
N GLY A 47 5.66 4.60 11.20
CA GLY A 47 4.70 4.40 12.29
C GLY A 47 3.37 3.76 11.88
N THR A 48 3.04 3.63 10.59
CA THR A 48 1.79 2.99 10.17
C THR A 48 1.77 1.51 10.56
N LYS A 49 0.84 1.12 11.44
CA LYS A 49 0.59 -0.28 11.81
C LYS A 49 -0.55 -0.82 10.96
N TYR A 50 -0.54 -2.12 10.66
CA TYR A 50 -1.64 -2.76 9.94
C TYR A 50 -1.85 -4.21 10.37
N ILE A 51 -3.08 -4.68 10.20
CA ILE A 51 -3.46 -6.09 10.29
C ILE A 51 -3.99 -6.55 8.94
N LYS A 52 -3.64 -7.78 8.56
CA LYS A 52 -4.20 -8.44 7.39
C LYS A 52 -5.49 -9.16 7.81
N LEU A 53 -6.57 -8.89 7.08
CA LEU A 53 -7.86 -9.55 7.25
C LEU A 53 -8.05 -10.58 6.12
N ARG A 54 -9.08 -11.42 6.21
CA ARG A 54 -9.34 -12.46 5.19
C ARG A 54 -9.62 -11.83 3.83
N HIS A 55 -10.46 -10.79 3.78
CA HIS A 55 -10.84 -10.12 2.53
C HIS A 55 -10.21 -8.74 2.38
N GLY A 56 -9.19 -8.41 3.17
CA GLY A 56 -8.59 -7.07 3.09
C GLY A 56 -7.54 -6.75 4.15
N ARG A 57 -7.55 -5.50 4.62
CA ARG A 57 -6.68 -5.04 5.69
C ARG A 57 -7.27 -3.85 6.44
N ALA A 58 -6.84 -3.69 7.69
CA ALA A 58 -6.99 -2.46 8.45
C ALA A 58 -5.62 -1.86 8.75
N SER A 59 -5.53 -0.53 8.74
CA SER A 59 -4.29 0.19 9.02
C SER A 59 -4.55 1.43 9.87
N VAL A 60 -3.65 1.68 10.82
CA VAL A 60 -3.62 2.88 11.67
C VAL A 60 -2.37 3.66 11.29
N GLY A 61 -2.56 4.84 10.69
CA GLY A 61 -1.50 5.83 10.48
C GLY A 61 -1.62 6.96 11.51
N GLY A 62 -0.67 7.90 11.49
CA GLY A 62 -0.62 8.98 12.48
C GLY A 62 -1.84 9.91 12.53
N GLU A 63 -2.53 10.11 11.39
CA GLU A 63 -3.69 11.00 11.32
C GLU A 63 -5.02 10.26 11.07
N ARG A 64 -4.96 9.02 10.58
CA ARG A 64 -6.13 8.34 10.01
C ARG A 64 -6.07 6.84 10.23
N VAL A 65 -7.24 6.27 10.54
CA VAL A 65 -7.51 4.83 10.47
C VAL A 65 -8.20 4.51 9.15
N ARG A 66 -7.85 3.38 8.53
CA ARG A 66 -8.46 2.90 7.29
C ARG A 66 -8.75 1.42 7.36
N LEU A 67 -9.97 1.03 7.01
CA LEU A 67 -10.38 -0.33 6.71
C LEU A 67 -10.63 -0.46 5.20
N THR A 68 -10.18 -1.54 4.59
CA THR A 68 -10.45 -1.85 3.18
C THR A 68 -10.74 -3.32 3.05
N LEU A 69 -11.93 -3.65 2.54
CA LEU A 69 -12.43 -5.01 2.32
C LEU A 69 -12.81 -5.19 0.85
N SER A 70 -12.58 -6.38 0.31
CA SER A 70 -12.93 -6.78 -1.05
C SER A 70 -13.40 -8.23 -1.03
N ILE A 71 -14.71 -8.44 -0.98
CA ILE A 71 -15.33 -9.76 -0.86
C ILE A 71 -15.91 -10.16 -2.22
N GLY A 72 -15.57 -11.36 -2.68
CA GLY A 72 -16.17 -11.93 -3.90
C GLY A 72 -17.63 -12.31 -3.65
N LEU A 73 -18.54 -11.94 -4.56
CA LEU A 73 -19.95 -12.32 -4.46
C LEU A 73 -20.17 -13.82 -4.72
N ASP A 74 -19.19 -14.46 -5.34
CA ASP A 74 -19.13 -15.88 -5.71
C ASP A 74 -18.33 -16.73 -4.71
N GLU A 75 -17.86 -16.14 -3.61
CA GLU A 75 -17.07 -16.86 -2.62
C GLU A 75 -17.93 -17.87 -1.85
N ALA A 76 -17.58 -19.16 -2.00
CA ALA A 76 -18.35 -20.25 -1.41
C ALA A 76 -18.29 -20.21 0.13
N GLY A 77 -19.46 -20.30 0.75
CA GLY A 77 -19.58 -20.32 2.22
C GLY A 77 -19.32 -18.97 2.89
N VAL A 78 -19.36 -17.87 2.12
CA VAL A 78 -19.22 -16.50 2.65
C VAL A 78 -20.47 -15.71 2.33
N VAL A 79 -21.10 -15.18 3.37
CA VAL A 79 -22.15 -14.16 3.24
C VAL A 79 -21.47 -12.80 3.36
N PRO A 80 -21.50 -11.94 2.32
CA PRO A 80 -20.73 -10.68 2.35
C PRO A 80 -21.07 -9.76 3.52
N SER A 81 -22.34 -9.70 3.95
CA SER A 81 -22.73 -8.90 5.12
C SER A 81 -22.08 -9.39 6.41
N ASP A 82 -21.98 -10.70 6.58
CA ASP A 82 -21.43 -11.32 7.79
C ASP A 82 -19.92 -11.15 7.79
N ALA A 83 -19.27 -11.37 6.65
CA ALA A 83 -17.84 -11.10 6.47
C ALA A 83 -17.48 -9.64 6.74
N ILE A 84 -18.29 -8.67 6.27
CA ILE A 84 -18.09 -7.25 6.60
C ILE A 84 -18.19 -7.04 8.10
N THR A 85 -19.20 -7.60 8.76
CA THR A 85 -19.43 -7.39 10.20
C THR A 85 -18.30 -7.99 11.03
N ASP A 86 -17.92 -9.23 10.75
CA ASP A 86 -16.90 -9.96 11.51
C ASP A 86 -15.50 -9.38 11.30
N GLU A 87 -15.14 -9.02 10.07
CA GLU A 87 -13.85 -8.38 9.80
C GLU A 87 -13.80 -6.93 10.27
N SER A 88 -14.94 -6.24 10.32
CA SER A 88 -14.99 -4.91 10.96
C SER A 88 -14.74 -5.01 12.46
N ARG A 89 -15.26 -6.03 13.16
CA ARG A 89 -14.95 -6.26 14.58
C ARG A 89 -13.47 -6.55 14.80
N GLN A 90 -12.89 -7.46 14.02
CA GLN A 90 -11.46 -7.75 14.10
C GLN A 90 -10.60 -6.52 13.82
N ALA A 91 -11.02 -5.68 12.86
CA ALA A 91 -10.35 -4.42 12.58
C ALA A 91 -10.47 -3.44 13.76
N SER A 92 -11.63 -3.35 14.42
CA SER A 92 -11.83 -2.53 15.61
C SER A 92 -10.92 -2.96 16.75
N ASP A 93 -10.88 -4.25 17.10
CA ASP A 93 -10.02 -4.77 18.17
C ASP A 93 -8.53 -4.46 17.92
N PHE A 94 -8.11 -4.57 16.66
CA PHE A 94 -6.76 -4.19 16.24
C PHE A 94 -6.52 -2.68 16.40
N VAL A 95 -7.48 -1.83 16.03
CA VAL A 95 -7.34 -0.37 16.14
C VAL A 95 -7.21 0.05 17.58
N ASP A 96 -8.04 -0.49 18.48
CA ASP A 96 -7.97 -0.21 19.91
C ASP A 96 -6.60 -0.61 20.47
N SER A 97 -6.16 -1.84 20.19
CA SER A 97 -4.84 -2.33 20.62
C SER A 97 -3.68 -1.50 20.04
N ALA A 98 -3.79 -1.10 18.76
CA ALA A 98 -2.78 -0.32 18.08
C ALA A 98 -2.68 1.09 18.65
N LEU A 99 -3.82 1.72 18.97
CA LEU A 99 -3.93 3.04 19.58
C LEU A 99 -3.42 3.07 21.02
N ASP A 100 -3.74 2.06 21.83
CA ASP A 100 -3.19 1.93 23.20
C ASP A 100 -1.66 1.89 23.15
N THR A 101 -1.11 1.07 22.25
CA THR A 101 0.34 1.01 22.04
C THR A 101 0.91 2.32 21.46
N PHE A 102 0.12 3.06 20.67
CA PHE A 102 0.52 4.34 20.10
C PHE A 102 0.57 5.45 21.16
N ASN A 103 -0.42 5.51 22.05
CA ASN A 103 -0.45 6.43 23.19
C ASN A 103 0.73 6.17 24.14
N ASP A 104 1.02 4.92 24.45
CA ASP A 104 2.17 4.55 25.31
C ASP A 104 3.53 4.90 24.67
N THR A 105 3.62 4.90 23.34
CA THR A 105 4.89 5.14 22.63
C THR A 105 5.12 6.62 22.31
N PHE A 106 4.06 7.41 22.08
CA PHE A 106 4.16 8.79 21.58
C PHE A 106 3.54 9.86 22.49
N GLY A 107 2.96 9.47 23.64
CA GLY A 107 2.61 10.37 24.75
C GLY A 107 1.83 11.62 24.36
N TRP A 108 0.53 11.46 24.12
CA TRP A 108 -0.44 12.56 24.17
C TRP A 108 -1.17 12.56 25.51
#